data_AF-A0A7C7ZN89-F1
#
_entry.id   AF-A0A7C7ZN89-F1
#
_cell.length_a   1.000
_cell.length_b   1.000
_cell.length_c   1.000
_cell.angle_alpha   90.00
_cell.angle_beta   90.00
_cell.angle_gamma   90.00
#
_symmetry.space_group_name_H-M   'P 1'
#
loop_
_entity.id
_entity.type
_entity.pdbx_description
1 polymer ?
#
loop_
_entity_poly.entity_id
_entity_poly.type
_entity_poly.pdbx_seq_one_letter_code
_entity_poly.pdbx_strand_id
1 'polypeptide(L)' 'MKKLQQKINYQFKDVSLLKLALTHRSTGKNNNERLEFLGDSILGLVI' A
#
# COMPACT_ATOMS: atom_id res chain seq x y z
N MET A 1 8.21 5.36 -7.73
CA MET A 1 8.55 4.57 -6.52
C MET A 1 9.47 5.32 -5.55
N LYS A 2 10.71 5.69 -5.92
CA LYS A 2 11.68 6.31 -4.99
C LYS A 2 11.21 7.64 -4.35
N LYS A 3 10.60 8.54 -5.14
CA LYS A 3 10.07 9.82 -4.61
C LYS A 3 9.02 9.63 -3.51
N LEU A 4 8.13 8.65 -3.65
CA LEU A 4 7.09 8.39 -2.65
C LEU A 4 7.70 7.80 -1.38
N GLN A 5 8.61 6.83 -1.51
CA GLN A 5 9.32 6.24 -0.37
C GLN A 5 10.11 7.28 0.44
N GLN A 6 10.73 8.24 -0.24
CA GLN A 6 11.39 9.38 0.41
C GLN A 6 10.38 10.27 1.15
N LYS A 7 9.22 10.57 0.56
CA LYS A 7 8.18 11.40 1.19
C LYS A 7 7.61 10.79 2.47
N ILE A 8 7.42 9.47 2.49
CA ILE A 8 6.92 8.76 3.68
C ILE A 8 8.04 8.30 4.61
N ASN A 9 9.30 8.65 4.29
CA ASN A 9 10.51 8.23 5.00
C ASN A 9 10.57 6.72 5.31
N TYR A 10 10.07 5.89 4.38
CA TYR A 10 10.01 4.45 4.55
C TYR A 10 10.42 3.75 3.24
N GLN A 11 11.44 2.91 3.35
CA GLN A 11 11.94 2.13 2.23
C GLN A 11 11.32 0.74 2.26
N PHE A 12 10.51 0.45 1.23
CA PHE A 12 9.85 -0.85 1.11
C PHE A 12 10.90 -1.93 0.84
N LYS A 13 10.88 -3.01 1.63
CA LYS A 13 11.69 -4.21 1.39
C LYS A 13 11.35 -4.87 0.06
N ASP A 14 10.05 -4.88 -0.29
CA ASP A 14 9.55 -5.34 -1.57
C ASP A 14 8.80 -4.21 -2.30
N VAL A 15 9.34 -3.76 -3.43
CA VAL A 15 8.76 -2.70 -4.25
C VAL A 15 7.45 -3.14 -4.92
N SER A 16 7.23 -4.46 -5.05
CA SER A 16 6.00 -5.03 -5.60
C SER A 16 4.81 -4.73 -4.70
N LEU A 17 5.00 -4.71 -3.38
CA LEU A 17 3.96 -4.31 -2.41
C LEU A 17 3.58 -2.85 -2.57
N LEU A 18 4.57 -1.97 -2.77
CA LEU A 18 4.30 -0.55 -3.05
C LEU A 18 3.53 -0.37 -4.37
N LYS A 19 3.87 -1.16 -5.39
CA LYS A 19 3.14 -1.15 -6.66
C LYS A 19 1.70 -1.62 -6.46
N LEU A 20 1.50 -2.71 -5.73
CA LEU A 20 0.18 -3.26 -5.42
C LEU A 20 -0.68 -2.27 -4.64
N ALA A 21 -0.12 -1.62 -3.62
CA ALA A 21 -0.80 -0.60 -2.81
C ALA A 21 -1.29 0.61 -3.64
N LEU A 22 -0.60 0.93 -4.74
CA LEU A 22 -0.96 2.01 -5.67
C LEU A 22 -1.83 1.54 -6.85
N THR A 23 -2.18 0.25 -6.91
CA THR A 23 -2.93 -0.32 -8.01
C THR A 23 -4.42 -0.35 -7.66
N HIS A 24 -5.20 0.50 -8.30
CA HIS A 24 -6.64 0.61 -8.05
C HIS A 24 -7.41 -0.61 -8.58
N ARG A 25 -8.53 -0.96 -7.93
CA ARG A 25 -9.36 -2.13 -8.27
C ARG A 25 -9.86 -2.18 -9.71
N SER A 26 -10.02 -1.03 -10.36
CA SER A 26 -10.42 -0.94 -11.78
C SER A 26 -9.39 -1.54 -12.76
N THR A 27 -8.15 -1.73 -12.32
CA THR A 27 -7.05 -2.20 -13.18
C THR A 27 -6.90 -3.73 -13.22
N GLY A 28 -7.68 -4.47 -12.42
CA GLY A 28 -7.73 -5.93 -12.46
C GLY A 28 -7.80 -6.59 -11.08
N LYS A 29 -7.69 -7.93 -11.07
CA LYS A 29 -7.78 -8.78 -9.85
C LYS A 29 -6.67 -8.53 -8.82
N ASN A 30 -5.49 -8.08 -9.26
CA ASN A 30 -4.35 -7.86 -8.37
C ASN A 30 -4.23 -6.37 -8.05
N ASN A 31 -4.96 -5.94 -7.02
CA ASN A 31 -5.14 -4.54 -6.65
C ASN A 31 -4.95 -4.33 -5.13
N ASN A 32 -5.12 -3.10 -4.68
CA ASN A 32 -4.91 -2.68 -3.30
C ASN A 32 -6.06 -3.02 -2.32
N GLU A 33 -7.19 -3.57 -2.77
CA GLU A 33 -8.41 -3.72 -1.94
C GLU A 33 -8.15 -4.55 -0.66
N ARG A 34 -7.33 -5.61 -0.75
CA ARG A 34 -6.95 -6.42 0.41
C ARG A 34 -5.99 -5.69 1.36
N LEU A 35 -5.11 -4.85 0.81
CA LEU A 35 -4.17 -4.06 1.61
C LEU A 35 -4.89 -2.91 2.33
N GLU A 36 -5.89 -2.31 1.68
CA GLU A 36 -6.77 -1.29 2.24
C GLU A 36 -7.54 -1.85 3.44
N PHE A 37 -8.21 -3.00 3.27
CA PHE A 37 -8.94 -3.67 4.37
C PHE A 37 -8.05 -3.98 5.59
N LEU A 38 -6.82 -4.45 5.35
CA LEU A 38 -5.86 -4.69 6.42
C LEU A 38 -5.39 -3.37 7.07
N GLY A 39 -5.15 -2.34 6.26
CA GLY A 39 -4.75 -1.02 6.71
C GLY A 39 -5.78 -0.39 7.65
N ASP A 40 -7.06 -0.48 7.32
CA ASP A 40 -8.16 0.03 8.15
C ASP A 40 -8.19 -0.63 9.53
N SER A 41 -8.01 -1.96 9.57
CA SER A 41 -7.97 -2.73 10.82
C SER A 41 -6.79 -2.33 11.71
N ILE A 42 -5.62 -2.06 11.11
CA ILE A 42 -4.42 -1.62 11.84
C ILE A 42 -4.60 -0.18 12.34
N LEU A 43 -5.13 0.72 11.51
CA LEU A 43 -5.39 2.10 11.91
C LEU A 43 -6.37 2.16 13.09
N GLY A 44 -7.43 1.36 13.07
CA GLY A 44 -8.36 1.24 14.19
C GLY A 44 -7.79 0.62 15.46
N LEU A 45 -6.61 -0.03 15.39
CA LEU A 45 -5.90 -0.54 16.56
C LEU A 45 -4.91 0.49 17.13
N VAL A 46 -4.30 1.30 16.26
CA VAL A 46 -3.24 2.25 16.64
C VAL A 46 -3.82 3.59 17.14
N ILE A 47 -5.00 3.97 16.64
CA ILE A 47 -5.74 5.17 17.02
C ILE A 47 -6.73 4.82 18.13
#